data_AF-A0AAJ3N0G6-F1
#
_entry.id   AF-A0AAJ3N0G6-F1
#
_cell.length_a   1.000
_cell.length_b   1.000
_cell.length_c   1.000
_cell.angle_alpha   90.00
_cell.angle_beta   90.00
_cell.angle_gamma   90.00
#
_symmetry.space_group_name_H-M   'P 1'
#
loop_
_entity.id
_entity.type
_entity.pdbx_description
1 polymer ?
#
loop_
_entity_poly.entity_id
_entity_poly.type
_entity_poly.pdbx_seq_one_letter_code
_entity_poly.pdbx_strand_id
1 'polypeptide(L)'
;MSNQIQFQSFNFKDLPVRIITDQNNEFWFCANDVCSILDYTNPRQAVHKNCNPKGVSIRDTLTIGGNQSMIFINEPNLYRLIIKSRKPEAEPFEAWVFEEVLPQIRKTGKYQLEPKQLALPEPEKKFTFEFTEHELQLLPWIWFIALRGTETCRMIYPAMETIGSKYSGAIYGQAYEYKHTIREVHKLLKRLTADFKYDYESNWRVLKHLENYNPKSNNYQVI
;
A
#
# COMPACT_ATOMS: atom_id res chain seq x y z
N MET A 1 -4.32 11.26 15.48
CA MET A 1 -3.86 10.10 14.69
C MET A 1 -2.53 9.68 15.29
N SER A 2 -2.53 8.58 16.05
CA SER A 2 -1.32 8.08 16.69
C SER A 2 -0.43 7.47 15.63
N ASN A 3 0.68 8.14 15.29
CA ASN A 3 1.75 7.53 14.50
C ASN A 3 2.30 6.35 15.29
N GLN A 4 1.74 5.16 15.05
CA GLN A 4 2.40 3.92 15.42
C GLN A 4 3.65 3.85 14.55
N ILE A 5 4.77 4.28 15.12
CA ILE A 5 6.09 4.06 14.56
C ILE A 5 6.28 2.54 14.58
N GLN A 6 6.01 1.91 13.45
CA GLN A 6 6.27 0.51 13.21
C GLN A 6 7.80 0.39 13.14
N PHE A 7 8.43 -0.07 14.22
CA PHE A 7 9.82 -0.49 14.18
C PHE A 7 9.90 -1.66 13.19
N GLN A 8 10.28 -1.36 11.95
CA GLN A 8 10.55 -2.38 10.92
C GLN A 8 11.76 -3.26 11.28
N SER A 9 12.58 -2.81 12.24
CA SER A 9 13.65 -3.59 12.82
C SER A 9 13.09 -4.47 13.93
N PHE A 10 12.98 -5.77 13.63
CA PHE A 10 12.79 -6.89 14.54
C PHE A 10 11.38 -7.52 14.67
N ASN A 11 10.73 -7.78 13.54
CA ASN A 11 9.82 -8.94 13.44
C ASN A 11 10.67 -10.17 13.08
N PHE A 12 10.95 -11.05 14.04
CA PHE A 12 11.55 -12.36 13.75
C PHE A 12 10.54 -13.24 12.99
N LYS A 13 10.20 -12.91 11.74
CA LYS A 13 9.35 -13.73 10.85
C LYS A 13 8.11 -14.33 11.55
N ASP A 14 7.35 -13.50 12.27
CA ASP A 14 6.13 -13.93 12.99
C ASP A 14 6.35 -15.02 14.06
N LEU A 15 7.59 -15.17 14.58
CA LEU A 15 7.91 -16.09 15.66
C LEU A 15 7.44 -15.50 17.01
N PRO A 16 6.60 -16.23 17.76
CA PRO A 16 5.97 -15.71 18.96
C PRO A 16 6.98 -15.63 20.12
N VAL A 17 7.51 -14.43 20.39
CA VAL A 17 8.18 -14.14 21.67
C VAL A 17 7.13 -13.65 22.65
N ARG A 18 7.05 -14.29 23.83
CA ARG A 18 6.18 -13.79 24.90
C ARG A 18 6.78 -12.51 25.49
N ILE A 19 5.96 -11.45 25.50
CA ILE A 19 6.31 -10.13 26.01
C ILE A 19 5.37 -9.78 27.16
N ILE A 20 5.93 -9.19 28.20
CA ILE A 20 5.18 -8.60 29.30
C ILE A 20 5.64 -7.16 29.49
N THR A 21 4.70 -6.30 29.83
CA THR A 21 4.97 -4.89 30.12
C THR A 21 4.96 -4.69 31.63
N ASP A 22 5.95 -3.97 32.16
CA ASP A 22 5.99 -3.63 33.58
C ASP A 22 5.23 -2.33 33.91
N GLN A 23 5.26 -1.93 35.18
CA GLN A 23 4.59 -0.72 35.67
C GLN A 23 5.17 0.58 35.09
N ASN A 24 6.39 0.54 34.57
CA ASN A 24 7.07 1.68 33.95
C ASN A 24 6.86 1.71 32.43
N ASN A 25 5.99 0.85 31.89
CA ASN A 25 5.75 0.68 30.47
C ASN A 25 6.97 0.15 29.69
N GLU A 26 7.88 -0.54 30.37
CA GLU A 26 9.06 -1.17 29.78
C GLU A 26 8.75 -2.61 29.37
N PHE A 27 9.30 -3.04 28.23
CA PHE A 27 9.11 -4.39 27.70
C PHE A 27 10.09 -5.39 28.29
N TRP A 28 9.56 -6.56 28.62
CA TRP A 28 10.32 -7.71 29.09
C TRP A 28 10.00 -8.91 28.20
N PHE A 29 11.05 -9.62 27.77
CA PHE A 29 10.99 -10.68 26.77
C PHE A 29 11.29 -12.03 27.40
N CYS A 30 10.52 -13.07 27.07
CA CYS A 30 10.80 -14.41 27.57
C CYS A 30 12.13 -14.93 27.01
N ALA A 31 13.08 -15.23 27.91
CA ALA A 31 14.43 -15.61 27.53
C ALA A 31 14.48 -16.95 26.79
N ASN A 32 13.61 -17.89 27.13
CA ASN A 32 13.55 -19.19 26.45
C ASN A 32 13.13 -19.04 24.99
N ASP A 33 12.14 -18.20 24.70
CA ASP A 33 11.66 -17.98 23.34
C ASP A 33 12.76 -17.32 22.50
N VAL A 34 13.39 -16.27 23.05
CA VAL A 34 14.52 -15.57 22.40
C VAL A 34 15.69 -16.52 22.15
N CYS A 35 16.06 -17.33 23.14
CA CYS A 35 17.16 -18.28 23.01
C CYS A 35 16.85 -19.37 21.98
N SER A 36 15.60 -19.85 21.92
CA SER A 36 15.17 -20.82 20.92
C SER A 36 15.24 -20.24 19.51
N ILE A 37 14.87 -18.98 19.32
CA ILE A 37 14.92 -18.29 18.02
C ILE A 37 16.37 -18.08 17.57
N LEU A 38 17.24 -17.69 18.50
CA LEU A 38 18.67 -17.46 18.26
C LEU A 38 19.52 -18.74 18.23
N ASP A 39 18.90 -19.90 18.42
CA ASP A 39 19.54 -21.23 18.42
C ASP A 39 20.61 -21.41 19.53
N TYR A 40 20.35 -20.84 20.72
CA TYR A 40 21.14 -21.12 21.91
C TYR A 40 20.74 -22.47 22.51
N THR A 41 21.65 -23.44 22.44
CA THR A 41 21.44 -24.82 22.95
C THR A 41 21.03 -24.86 24.43
N ASN A 42 21.53 -23.94 25.25
CA ASN A 42 21.19 -23.85 26.66
C ASN A 42 20.80 -22.40 27.02
N PRO A 43 19.49 -22.08 27.08
CA PRO A 43 19.00 -20.75 27.42
C PRO A 43 19.50 -20.23 28.76
N ARG A 44 19.55 -21.07 29.80
CA ARG A 44 20.04 -20.67 31.13
C ARG A 44 21.51 -20.27 31.10
N GLN A 45 22.33 -21.05 30.41
CA GLN A 45 23.75 -20.75 30.23
C GLN A 45 23.96 -19.48 29.38
N ALA A 46 23.18 -19.33 28.30
CA ALA A 46 23.24 -18.16 27.43
C ALA A 46 22.92 -16.88 28.21
N VAL A 47 21.82 -16.88 28.98
CA VAL A 47 21.46 -15.75 29.85
C VAL A 47 22.54 -15.47 30.88
N HIS A 48 23.02 -16.49 31.59
CA HIS A 48 24.06 -16.32 32.61
C HIS A 48 25.38 -15.76 32.04
N LYS A 49 25.77 -16.19 30.83
CA LYS A 49 27.03 -15.78 30.21
C LYS A 49 26.94 -14.40 29.54
N ASN A 50 25.79 -14.08 28.95
CA ASN A 50 25.67 -12.95 28.03
C ASN A 50 24.89 -11.76 28.59
N CYS A 51 23.93 -12.01 29.49
CA CYS A 51 23.07 -10.97 30.05
C CYS A 51 23.65 -10.37 31.34
N ASN A 52 23.27 -9.13 31.63
CA ASN A 52 23.51 -8.50 32.92
C ASN A 52 22.44 -8.99 33.92
N PRO A 53 22.81 -9.54 35.10
CA PRO A 53 21.86 -10.01 36.11
C PRO A 53 20.80 -8.98 36.52
N LYS A 54 21.12 -7.68 36.47
CA LYS A 54 20.16 -6.61 36.81
C LYS A 54 18.95 -6.53 35.87
N GLY A 55 19.08 -7.05 34.65
CA GLY A 55 18.02 -7.06 33.65
C GLY A 55 17.40 -8.44 33.45
N VAL A 56 17.52 -9.34 34.44
CA VAL A 56 16.96 -10.69 34.42
C VAL A 56 15.95 -10.81 35.56
N SER A 57 14.73 -11.25 35.28
CA SER A 57 13.68 -11.42 36.27
C SER A 57 13.01 -12.78 36.08
N ILE A 58 12.72 -13.47 37.18
CA ILE A 58 11.91 -14.68 37.16
C ILE A 58 10.47 -14.26 37.44
N ARG A 59 9.55 -14.63 36.55
CA ARG A 59 8.14 -14.32 36.70
C ARG A 59 7.31 -15.56 36.45
N ASP A 60 6.33 -15.76 37.32
CA ASP A 60 5.35 -16.82 37.18
C ASP A 60 4.36 -16.44 36.08
N THR A 61 4.20 -17.34 35.12
CA THR A 61 3.32 -17.11 33.97
C THR A 61 2.39 -18.30 33.81
N LEU A 62 1.12 -18.02 33.57
CA LEU A 62 0.13 -19.07 33.31
C LEU A 62 0.37 -19.67 31.92
N THR A 63 0.71 -20.94 31.88
CA THR A 63 0.87 -21.73 30.64
C THR A 63 -0.22 -22.80 30.55
N ILE A 64 -0.31 -23.49 29.42
CA ILE A 64 -1.25 -24.61 29.22
C ILE A 64 -1.05 -25.71 30.29
N GLY A 65 0.18 -25.85 30.82
CA GLY A 65 0.52 -26.79 31.89
C GLY A 65 0.41 -26.22 33.31
N GLY A 66 -0.21 -25.06 33.50
CA GLY A 66 -0.32 -24.37 34.79
C GLY A 66 0.70 -23.24 34.98
N ASN A 67 0.84 -22.77 36.22
CA ASN A 67 1.73 -21.65 36.54
C ASN A 67 3.20 -22.10 36.48
N GLN A 68 3.99 -21.51 35.60
CA GLN A 68 5.41 -21.84 35.41
C GLN A 68 6.28 -20.61 35.61
N SER A 69 7.32 -20.75 36.44
CA SER A 69 8.33 -19.72 36.62
C SER A 69 9.24 -19.67 35.40
N MET A 70 9.18 -18.56 34.66
CA MET A 70 9.99 -18.33 33.46
C MET A 70 10.92 -17.14 33.62
N ILE A 71 12.03 -17.17 32.90
CA ILE A 71 13.02 -16.09 32.89
C ILE A 71 12.62 -15.08 31.84
N PHE A 72 12.51 -13.82 32.26
CA PHE A 72 12.34 -12.66 31.41
C PHE A 72 13.59 -11.78 31.43
N ILE A 73 13.92 -11.21 30.27
CA ILE A 73 15.04 -10.29 30.08
C ILE A 73 14.52 -8.95 29.59
N ASN A 74 15.14 -7.87 30.04
CA ASN A 74 14.85 -6.54 29.51
C ASN A 74 15.48 -6.33 28.12
N GLU A 75 15.07 -5.25 27.46
CA GLU A 75 15.52 -4.91 26.10
C GLU A 75 17.06 -4.82 25.94
N PRO A 76 17.85 -4.20 26.85
CA PRO A 76 19.31 -4.25 26.78
C PRO A 76 19.88 -5.67 26.79
N ASN A 77 19.28 -6.60 27.54
CA ASN A 77 19.71 -7.99 27.59
C ASN A 77 19.29 -8.79 26.35
N LEU A 78 18.17 -8.44 25.73
CA LEU A 78 17.78 -8.95 24.41
C LEU A 78 18.86 -8.59 23.37
N TYR A 79 19.25 -7.32 23.26
CA TYR A 79 20.29 -6.88 22.33
C TYR A 79 21.63 -7.57 22.57
N ARG A 80 22.01 -7.80 23.84
CA ARG A 80 23.22 -8.57 24.18
C ARG A 80 23.20 -10.01 23.68
N LEU A 81 22.04 -10.66 23.65
CA LEU A 81 21.91 -12.00 23.10
C LEU A 81 21.96 -11.99 21.58
N ILE A 82 21.32 -11.02 20.93
CA ILE A 82 21.29 -10.93 19.47
C ILE A 82 22.70 -10.68 18.92
N ILE A 83 23.40 -9.68 19.44
CA ILE A 83 24.75 -9.30 19.00
C ILE A 83 25.79 -10.41 19.27
N LYS A 84 25.54 -11.30 20.23
CA LYS A 84 26.42 -12.45 20.53
C LYS A 84 25.96 -13.74 19.89
N SER A 85 24.91 -13.71 19.08
CA SER A 85 24.42 -14.88 18.37
C SER A 85 25.37 -15.22 17.22
N ARG A 86 25.47 -16.51 16.89
CA ARG A 86 26.22 -16.99 15.71
C ARG A 86 25.32 -17.27 14.51
N LYS A 87 24.03 -16.97 14.64
CA LYS A 87 23.02 -17.25 13.64
C LYS A 87 23.11 -16.20 12.52
N PRO A 88 23.10 -16.58 11.23
CA PRO A 88 23.16 -15.61 10.13
C PRO A 88 21.99 -14.63 10.15
N GLU A 89 20.85 -14.98 10.75
CA GLU A 89 19.72 -14.06 10.89
C GLU A 89 19.94 -12.95 11.92
N ALA A 90 20.95 -13.06 12.80
CA ALA A 90 21.31 -12.01 13.75
C ALA A 90 22.30 -10.99 13.16
N GLU A 91 23.07 -11.39 12.14
CA GLU A 91 24.08 -10.56 11.46
C GLU A 91 23.49 -9.25 10.88
N PRO A 92 22.30 -9.22 10.24
CA PRO A 92 21.71 -7.97 9.77
C PRO A 92 21.42 -6.96 10.89
N PHE A 93 20.97 -7.45 12.05
CA PHE A 93 20.70 -6.58 13.20
C PHE A 93 22.01 -6.05 13.79
N GLU A 94 23.01 -6.91 13.95
CA GLU A 94 24.34 -6.54 14.40
C GLU A 94 24.97 -5.47 13.50
N ALA A 95 25.00 -5.71 12.19
CA ALA A 95 25.54 -4.79 11.19
C ALA A 95 24.78 -3.45 11.21
N TRP A 96 23.45 -3.48 11.26
CA TRP A 96 22.64 -2.26 11.38
C TRP A 96 23.00 -1.45 12.64
N VAL A 97 23.13 -2.09 13.80
CA VAL A 97 23.51 -1.40 15.04
C VAL A 97 24.93 -0.82 14.95
N PHE A 98 25.91 -1.60 14.47
CA PHE A 98 27.32 -1.20 14.51
C PHE A 98 27.76 -0.30 13.36
N GLU A 99 27.16 -0.44 12.17
CA GLU A 99 27.57 0.29 10.97
C GLU A 99 26.67 1.50 10.71
N GLU A 100 25.41 1.46 11.13
CA GLU A 100 24.44 2.55 10.91
C GLU A 100 24.13 3.30 12.20
N VAL A 101 23.50 2.64 13.19
CA VAL A 101 22.93 3.29 14.37
C VAL A 101 24.00 3.98 15.20
N LEU A 102 25.00 3.24 15.67
CA LEU A 102 26.04 3.79 16.54
C LEU A 102 26.91 4.83 15.83
N PRO A 103 27.34 4.64 14.56
CA PRO A 103 28.07 5.67 13.83
C PRO A 103 27.25 6.93 13.59
N GLN A 104 25.94 6.83 13.33
CA GLN A 104 25.08 8.00 13.23
C GLN A 104 24.98 8.74 14.55
N ILE A 105 24.65 8.07 15.65
CA ILE A 105 24.58 8.69 16.99
C ILE A 105 25.89 9.39 17.33
N ARG A 106 27.05 8.75 17.07
CA ARG A 106 28.36 9.35 17.31
C ARG A 106 28.59 10.62 16.49
N LYS A 107 28.14 10.64 15.23
CA LYS A 107 28.37 11.77 14.30
C LYS A 107 27.40 12.93 14.53
N THR A 108 26.13 12.65 14.81
CA THR A 108 25.05 13.65 14.81
C THR A 108 24.45 13.90 16.19
N GLY A 109 24.82 13.10 17.19
CA GLY A 109 24.25 13.13 18.54
C GLY A 109 22.88 12.45 18.66
N LYS A 110 22.33 11.89 17.57
CA LYS A 110 21.02 11.23 17.55
C LYS A 110 20.95 10.16 16.47
N TYR A 111 20.17 9.11 16.69
CA TYR A 111 19.77 8.23 15.60
C TYR A 111 18.51 8.81 14.98
N GLN A 112 18.53 9.07 13.68
CA GLN A 112 17.32 9.37 12.93
C GLN A 112 17.19 8.25 11.93
N LEU A 113 16.08 7.52 12.00
CA LEU A 113 15.60 6.80 10.84
C LEU A 113 15.34 7.88 9.80
N GLU A 114 16.32 8.16 8.94
CA GLU A 114 15.99 8.82 7.69
C GLU A 114 14.98 7.88 7.07
N PRO A 115 13.71 8.31 6.88
CA PRO A 115 12.87 7.56 5.98
C PRO A 115 13.70 7.50 4.72
N LYS A 116 14.21 6.31 4.37
CA LYS A 116 14.75 6.06 3.04
C LYS A 116 13.59 6.48 2.19
N GLN A 117 13.66 7.70 1.67
CA GLN A 117 12.55 8.34 1.02
C GLN A 117 12.38 7.43 -0.18
N LEU A 118 11.44 6.48 -0.09
CA LEU A 118 10.78 5.92 -1.25
C LEU A 118 10.44 7.19 -1.98
N ALA A 119 11.18 7.49 -3.05
CA ALA A 119 11.02 8.72 -3.78
C ALA A 119 9.50 8.81 -3.98
N LEU A 120 8.87 9.80 -3.34
CA LEU A 120 7.44 9.98 -3.48
C LEU A 120 7.22 9.91 -4.98
N PRO A 121 6.28 9.08 -5.49
CA PRO A 121 6.06 8.99 -6.92
C PRO A 121 6.01 10.43 -7.42
N GLU A 122 6.87 10.75 -8.40
CA GLU A 122 7.03 12.13 -8.85
C GLU A 122 5.63 12.72 -8.99
N PRO A 123 5.36 13.91 -8.40
CA PRO A 123 4.02 14.45 -8.41
C PRO A 123 3.52 14.44 -9.85
N GLU A 124 2.31 13.91 -10.07
CA GLU A 124 1.74 13.80 -11.42
C GLU A 124 1.96 15.11 -12.18
N LYS A 125 2.60 15.04 -13.35
CA LYS A 125 2.90 16.23 -14.16
C LYS A 125 1.57 16.89 -14.54
N LYS A 126 1.33 18.09 -14.02
CA LYS A 126 0.14 18.90 -14.33
C LYS A 126 0.48 19.90 -15.41
N PHE A 127 -0.46 20.07 -16.33
CA PHE A 127 -0.39 21.06 -17.40
C PHE A 127 -1.57 22.02 -17.26
N THR A 128 -1.31 23.29 -17.56
CA THR A 128 -2.34 24.33 -17.61
C THR A 128 -2.61 24.65 -19.07
N PHE A 129 -3.89 24.69 -19.44
CA PHE A 129 -4.34 25.06 -20.78
C PHE A 129 -5.44 26.10 -20.66
N GLU A 130 -5.47 27.03 -21.60
CA GLU A 130 -6.57 27.96 -21.80
C GLU A 130 -7.39 27.48 -23.00
N PHE A 131 -8.71 27.48 -22.87
CA PHE A 131 -9.63 27.08 -23.93
C PHE A 131 -10.58 28.23 -24.23
N THR A 132 -10.85 28.45 -25.52
CA THR A 132 -12.03 29.21 -25.93
C THR A 132 -13.29 28.40 -25.62
N GLU A 133 -14.43 29.09 -25.51
CA GLU A 133 -15.72 28.41 -25.28
C GLU A 133 -16.01 27.37 -26.36
N HIS A 134 -15.73 27.68 -27.63
CA HIS A 134 -15.91 26.76 -28.74
C HIS A 134 -15.06 25.49 -28.60
N GLU A 135 -13.77 25.64 -28.28
CA GLU A 135 -12.86 24.50 -28.09
C GLU A 135 -13.32 23.61 -26.93
N LEU A 136 -13.77 24.21 -25.83
CA LEU A 136 -14.27 23.47 -24.69
C LEU A 136 -15.55 22.69 -25.03
N GLN A 137 -16.46 23.28 -25.82
CA GLN A 137 -17.67 22.62 -26.30
C GLN A 137 -17.39 21.44 -27.23
N LEU A 138 -16.31 21.48 -28.03
CA LEU A 138 -15.95 20.39 -28.94
C LEU A 138 -15.59 19.10 -28.20
N LEU A 139 -14.98 19.18 -27.01
CA LEU A 139 -14.51 18.01 -26.27
C LEU A 139 -15.67 17.06 -25.86
N PRO A 140 -16.77 17.54 -25.24
CA PRO A 140 -17.98 16.75 -25.05
C PRO A 140 -18.58 16.15 -26.31
N TRP A 141 -18.57 16.90 -27.43
CA TRP A 141 -19.12 16.41 -28.70
C TRP A 141 -18.30 15.27 -29.28
N ILE A 142 -16.96 15.37 -29.24
CA ILE A 142 -16.07 14.29 -29.66
C ILE A 142 -16.31 13.04 -28.82
N TRP A 143 -16.41 13.20 -27.50
CA TRP A 143 -16.74 12.08 -26.61
C TRP A 143 -18.11 11.46 -26.96
N PHE A 144 -19.12 12.28 -27.20
CA PHE A 144 -20.46 11.80 -27.56
C PHE A 144 -20.44 11.03 -28.89
N ILE A 145 -19.76 11.55 -29.92
CA ILE A 145 -19.57 10.87 -31.20
C ILE A 145 -18.90 9.51 -31.00
N ALA A 146 -17.83 9.45 -30.19
CA ALA A 146 -17.13 8.21 -29.90
C ALA A 146 -18.04 7.22 -29.17
N LEU A 147 -18.81 7.66 -28.16
CA LEU A 147 -19.79 6.83 -27.47
C LEU A 147 -20.80 6.24 -28.46
N ARG A 148 -21.41 7.07 -29.31
CA ARG A 148 -22.34 6.61 -30.37
C ARG A 148 -21.72 5.56 -31.28
N GLY A 149 -20.49 5.80 -31.71
CA GLY A 149 -19.74 4.87 -32.56
C GLY A 149 -19.58 3.51 -31.90
N THR A 150 -19.11 3.48 -30.64
CA THR A 150 -18.92 2.21 -29.91
C THR A 150 -20.23 1.44 -29.70
N GLU A 151 -21.34 2.15 -29.39
CA GLU A 151 -22.64 1.51 -29.23
C GLU A 151 -23.19 0.99 -30.56
N THR A 152 -23.00 1.73 -31.65
CA THR A 152 -23.37 1.29 -33.00
C THR A 152 -22.59 0.04 -33.41
N CYS A 153 -21.28 0.00 -33.18
CA CYS A 153 -20.46 -1.19 -33.41
C CYS A 153 -20.96 -2.39 -32.61
N ARG A 154 -21.37 -2.18 -31.36
CA ARG A 154 -21.96 -3.25 -30.52
C ARG A 154 -23.24 -3.82 -31.11
N MET A 155 -24.10 -2.97 -31.68
CA MET A 155 -25.34 -3.40 -32.33
C MET A 155 -25.09 -4.18 -33.62
N ILE A 156 -24.08 -3.79 -34.39
CA ILE A 156 -23.78 -4.38 -35.70
C ILE A 156 -22.92 -5.65 -35.58
N TYR A 157 -22.12 -5.78 -34.52
CA TYR A 157 -21.19 -6.89 -34.32
C TYR A 157 -21.83 -8.29 -34.50
N PRO A 158 -22.97 -8.63 -33.87
CA PRO A 158 -23.57 -9.96 -34.01
C PRO A 158 -23.95 -10.30 -35.46
N ALA A 159 -24.44 -9.32 -36.22
CA ALA A 159 -24.77 -9.51 -37.62
C ALA A 159 -23.51 -9.77 -38.47
N MET A 160 -22.43 -9.03 -38.19
CA MET A 160 -21.15 -9.16 -38.91
C MET A 160 -20.44 -10.48 -38.60
N GLU A 161 -20.57 -10.97 -37.37
CA GLU A 161 -20.09 -12.29 -36.95
C GLU A 161 -20.88 -13.40 -37.65
N THR A 162 -22.21 -13.29 -37.68
CA THR A 162 -23.09 -14.29 -38.30
C THR A 162 -22.81 -14.49 -39.79
N ILE A 163 -22.54 -13.40 -40.52
CA ILE A 163 -22.21 -13.47 -41.96
C ILE A 163 -20.74 -13.87 -42.23
N GLY A 164 -19.95 -14.15 -41.20
CA GLY A 164 -18.54 -14.52 -41.34
C GLY A 164 -17.67 -13.40 -41.92
N SER A 165 -18.03 -12.13 -41.69
CA SER A 165 -17.29 -11.00 -42.25
C SER A 165 -15.88 -10.92 -41.67
N LYS A 166 -14.88 -10.73 -42.54
CA LYS A 166 -13.48 -10.47 -42.14
C LYS A 166 -13.31 -9.23 -41.23
N TYR A 167 -14.30 -8.35 -41.20
CA TYR A 167 -14.29 -7.14 -40.36
C TYR A 167 -14.87 -7.37 -38.95
N SER A 168 -15.44 -8.55 -38.66
CA SER A 168 -16.06 -8.87 -37.37
C SER A 168 -15.16 -8.55 -36.18
N GLY A 169 -13.88 -8.99 -36.22
CA GLY A 169 -12.92 -8.73 -35.15
C GLY A 169 -12.61 -7.24 -34.92
N ALA A 170 -12.54 -6.44 -36.00
CA ALA A 170 -12.31 -4.99 -35.87
C ALA A 170 -13.52 -4.29 -35.24
N ILE A 171 -14.74 -4.71 -35.58
CA ILE A 171 -15.98 -4.17 -35.01
C ILE A 171 -16.11 -4.57 -33.54
N TYR A 172 -15.72 -5.79 -33.18
CA TYR A 172 -15.65 -6.25 -31.79
C TYR A 172 -14.74 -5.35 -30.95
N GLY A 173 -13.51 -5.10 -31.43
CA GLY A 173 -12.54 -4.24 -30.73
C GLY A 173 -13.13 -2.86 -30.43
N GLN A 174 -13.71 -2.20 -31.45
CA GLN A 174 -14.36 -0.89 -31.27
C GLN A 174 -15.55 -0.93 -30.30
N ALA A 175 -16.35 -2.00 -30.33
CA ALA A 175 -17.55 -2.12 -29.50
C ALA A 175 -17.27 -2.31 -28.00
N TYR A 176 -16.18 -3.01 -27.66
CA TYR A 176 -15.92 -3.49 -26.30
C TYR A 176 -14.62 -2.97 -25.67
N GLU A 177 -13.55 -2.76 -26.44
CA GLU A 177 -12.25 -2.36 -25.88
C GLU A 177 -12.23 -0.88 -25.47
N TYR A 178 -12.95 -0.02 -26.19
CA TYR A 178 -12.95 1.43 -25.93
C TYR A 178 -13.84 1.87 -24.77
N LYS A 179 -14.59 0.94 -24.17
CA LYS A 179 -15.53 1.25 -23.07
C LYS A 179 -14.83 1.88 -21.86
N HIS A 180 -13.60 1.47 -21.56
CA HIS A 180 -12.82 2.05 -20.47
C HIS A 180 -12.47 3.51 -20.75
N THR A 181 -11.89 3.80 -21.91
CA THR A 181 -11.51 5.16 -22.33
C THR A 181 -12.71 6.11 -22.34
N ILE A 182 -13.86 5.67 -22.87
CA ILE A 182 -15.10 6.47 -22.86
C ILE A 182 -15.53 6.85 -21.44
N ARG A 183 -15.37 5.94 -20.46
CA ARG A 183 -15.70 6.23 -19.04
C ARG A 183 -14.72 7.19 -18.40
N GLU A 184 -13.42 7.07 -18.66
CA GLU A 184 -12.43 7.99 -18.07
C GLU A 184 -12.55 9.40 -18.67
N VAL A 185 -12.75 9.50 -19.99
CA VAL A 185 -13.00 10.79 -20.65
C VAL A 185 -14.30 11.42 -20.15
N HIS A 186 -15.35 10.64 -19.90
CA HIS A 186 -16.59 11.15 -19.30
C HIS A 186 -16.36 11.83 -17.94
N LYS A 187 -15.57 11.21 -17.05
CA LYS A 187 -15.21 11.80 -15.74
C LYS A 187 -14.42 13.10 -15.91
N LEU A 188 -13.45 13.10 -16.83
CA LEU A 188 -12.65 14.28 -17.15
C LEU A 188 -13.54 15.43 -17.62
N LEU A 189 -14.45 15.17 -18.55
CA LEU A 189 -15.36 16.16 -19.10
C LEU A 189 -16.33 16.68 -18.05
N LYS A 190 -16.92 15.83 -17.21
CA LYS A 190 -17.77 16.28 -16.08
C LYS A 190 -17.04 17.26 -15.16
N ARG A 191 -15.74 17.06 -14.92
CA ARG A 191 -14.92 17.98 -14.14
C ARG A 191 -14.64 19.27 -14.90
N LEU A 192 -14.27 19.18 -16.18
CA LEU A 192 -13.93 20.35 -17.02
C LEU A 192 -15.13 21.25 -17.29
N THR A 193 -16.33 20.69 -17.39
CA THR A 193 -17.56 21.42 -17.70
C THR A 193 -18.47 21.63 -16.50
N ALA A 194 -17.97 21.47 -15.27
CA ALA A 194 -18.79 21.48 -14.05
C ALA A 194 -19.53 22.81 -13.81
N ASP A 195 -18.92 23.92 -14.21
CA ASP A 195 -19.46 25.27 -14.00
C ASP A 195 -20.39 25.74 -15.13
N PHE A 196 -20.53 24.94 -16.20
CA PHE A 196 -21.36 25.26 -17.35
C PHE A 196 -22.73 24.61 -17.24
N LYS A 197 -23.76 25.28 -17.78
CA LYS A 197 -25.14 24.79 -17.73
C LYS A 197 -25.59 24.35 -19.11
N TYR A 198 -26.50 23.38 -19.12
CA TYR A 198 -27.22 23.01 -20.32
C TYR A 198 -27.94 24.23 -20.91
N ASP A 199 -27.79 24.38 -22.23
CA ASP A 199 -28.50 25.36 -23.04
C ASP A 199 -28.86 24.73 -24.38
N TYR A 200 -30.14 24.79 -24.74
CA TYR A 200 -30.70 24.16 -25.93
C TYR A 200 -30.31 24.90 -27.22
N GLU A 201 -30.19 26.22 -27.15
CA GLU A 201 -29.93 27.09 -28.30
C GLU A 201 -28.43 27.15 -28.65
N SER A 202 -27.56 26.71 -27.73
CA SER A 202 -26.12 26.63 -27.95
C SER A 202 -25.59 25.20 -28.00
N ASN A 203 -24.29 25.07 -28.30
CA ASN A 203 -23.62 23.77 -28.34
C ASN A 203 -23.48 23.13 -26.96
N TRP A 204 -23.77 23.84 -25.86
CA TRP A 204 -23.87 23.28 -24.51
C TRP A 204 -25.01 22.27 -24.35
N ARG A 205 -25.90 22.13 -25.33
CA ARG A 205 -26.90 21.06 -25.37
C ARG A 205 -26.30 19.65 -25.24
N VAL A 206 -25.02 19.49 -25.59
CA VAL A 206 -24.27 18.24 -25.41
C VAL A 206 -24.17 17.77 -23.96
N LEU A 207 -24.25 18.70 -23.00
CA LEU A 207 -24.21 18.39 -21.57
C LEU A 207 -25.33 17.44 -21.16
N LYS A 208 -26.50 17.50 -21.84
CA LYS A 208 -27.60 16.54 -21.64
C LYS A 208 -27.13 15.09 -21.78
N HIS A 209 -26.26 14.81 -22.75
CA HIS A 209 -25.74 13.45 -22.96
C HIS A 209 -24.69 13.07 -21.92
N LEU A 210 -23.82 14.00 -21.52
CA LEU A 210 -22.86 13.79 -20.43
C LEU A 210 -23.58 13.54 -19.08
N GLU A 211 -24.65 14.24 -18.80
CA GLU A 211 -25.41 14.11 -17.55
C GLU A 211 -26.15 12.77 -17.48
N ASN A 212 -26.81 12.37 -18.57
CA ASN A 212 -27.63 11.17 -18.64
C ASN A 212 -26.83 9.86 -18.85
N TYR A 213 -25.53 9.95 -19.13
CA TYR A 213 -24.69 8.77 -19.32
C TYR A 213 -24.46 8.00 -18.01
N ASN A 214 -24.83 6.73 -18.01
CA ASN A 214 -24.65 5.77 -16.93
C ASN A 214 -23.51 4.77 -17.27
N PRO A 215 -22.32 4.91 -16.67
CA PRO A 215 -21.17 4.05 -16.99
C PRO A 215 -21.37 2.57 -16.61
N LYS A 216 -22.34 2.26 -15.74
CA LYS A 216 -22.67 0.91 -15.29
C LYS A 216 -23.73 0.22 -16.17
N SER A 217 -24.47 0.99 -16.97
CA SER A 217 -25.47 0.41 -17.86
C SER A 217 -24.80 -0.38 -18.99
N ASN A 218 -25.39 -1.53 -19.31
CA ASN A 218 -25.04 -2.34 -20.48
C ASN A 218 -26.00 -2.11 -21.65
N ASN A 219 -27.07 -1.35 -21.42
CA ASN A 219 -28.04 -0.99 -22.44
C ASN A 219 -27.51 0.18 -23.28
N TYR A 220 -28.07 0.34 -24.47
CA TYR A 220 -27.84 1.48 -25.36
C TYR A 220 -28.28 2.78 -24.66
N GLN A 221 -27.41 3.79 -24.63
CA GLN A 221 -27.64 5.01 -23.82
C GLN A 221 -27.74 6.27 -24.65
N VAL A 222 -27.53 6.14 -25.96
CA VAL A 222 -27.57 7.25 -26.91
C VAL A 222 -28.98 7.35 -27.49
N ILE A 223 -29.94 7.82 -26.70
CA ILE A 223 -31.31 8.13 -27.16
C ILE A 223 -31.60 9.61 -26.88
#